data_AF-A0A3D9U4V6-F1
#
_entry.id   AF-A0A3D9U4V6-F1
#
_cell.length_a   1.000
_cell.length_b   1.000
_cell.length_c   1.000
_cell.angle_alpha   90.00
_cell.angle_beta   90.00
_cell.angle_gamma   90.00
#
_symmetry.space_group_name_H-M   'P 1'
#
loop_
_entity.id
_entity.type
_entity.pdbx_description
1 polymer ?
#
loop_
_entity_poly.entity_id
_entity_poly.type
_entity_poly.pdbx_seq_one_letter_code
_entity_poly.pdbx_strand_id
1 'polypeptide(L)'
;MFTFFLIYKQPNLGSALLISGIGASMFICSGINISILMKWIAVTSIVWVPTLYFLFRFGLSDVQMARITTVFNPFLDAKGDGYQLVNSFIAIGSGGVSGRGYGNSIQKEGFLPEPHTDFIMSIVSEELGIIGVLIILTGLLTIVLRSFKIVQECKSQFGSLISIGIGSMIGLQSIVNLGGDTGMFPLTGTLLPFIGFGGSSLMANLIAMGLLINISIFNKKADNIFAYGGEMLNLINNLDYNGFRYINEHVKGNVYIDYLMIFFAEYAQYMFILLFMILWLNKKYKNRTCVIQAIIACCFAFVLNRIIGLFFYRERPFVSQLNIKQLVEHTANASFPSDHATSAFAIAITLCLYEKRLGKAFLLLAFLIAFSRVWVGVHYPLDVLIGAVLGFLWAFIIHYIVKTNFKNNK
;
A
#
# COMPACT_ATOMS: atom_id res chain seq x y z
N MET A 1 -4.19 -17.05 20.38
CA MET A 1 -4.70 -17.77 21.56
C MET A 1 -5.74 -18.83 21.21
N PHE A 2 -6.81 -18.52 20.47
CA PHE A 2 -7.77 -19.56 20.04
C PHE A 2 -7.13 -20.71 19.23
N THR A 3 -6.30 -20.38 18.23
CA THR A 3 -5.58 -21.38 17.42
C THR A 3 -4.65 -22.27 18.26
N PHE A 4 -3.99 -21.70 19.27
CA PHE A 4 -3.15 -22.46 20.19
C PHE A 4 -3.96 -23.53 20.92
N PHE A 5 -5.12 -23.16 21.47
CA PHE A 5 -5.98 -24.07 22.22
C PHE A 5 -6.50 -25.23 21.35
N LEU A 6 -6.85 -24.96 20.09
CA LEU A 6 -7.26 -26.00 19.15
C LEU A 6 -6.14 -26.99 18.86
N ILE A 7 -4.91 -26.51 18.68
CA ILE A 7 -3.75 -27.36 18.41
C ILE A 7 -3.32 -28.14 19.65
N TYR A 8 -3.40 -27.51 20.83
CA TYR A 8 -3.15 -28.18 22.11
C TYR A 8 -4.11 -29.37 22.33
N LYS A 9 -5.37 -29.25 21.91
CA LYS A 9 -6.33 -30.37 21.92
C LYS A 9 -5.99 -31.50 20.94
N GLN A 10 -5.12 -31.28 19.96
CA GLN A 10 -4.61 -32.29 19.02
C GLN A 10 -3.30 -32.95 19.52
N PRO A 11 -3.14 -33.07 20.84
CA PRO A 11 -1.86 -33.21 21.57
C PRO A 11 -0.55 -32.68 20.96
N ASN A 12 -0.57 -31.66 20.09
CA ASN A 12 0.63 -31.19 19.37
C ASN A 12 1.21 -29.92 20.00
N LEU A 13 1.85 -30.08 21.16
CA LEU A 13 2.43 -28.97 21.93
C LEU A 13 3.52 -28.22 21.15
N GLY A 14 4.35 -28.92 20.35
CA GLY A 14 5.42 -28.32 19.57
C GLY A 14 4.91 -27.29 18.56
N SER A 15 3.93 -27.66 17.76
CA SER A 15 3.28 -26.75 16.79
C SER A 15 2.56 -25.59 17.48
N ALA A 16 1.91 -25.85 18.61
CA ALA A 16 1.23 -24.83 19.40
C ALA A 16 2.21 -23.77 19.92
N LEU A 17 3.35 -24.20 20.48
CA LEU A 17 4.41 -23.29 20.95
C LEU A 17 5.04 -22.52 19.79
N LEU A 18 5.30 -23.15 18.64
CA LEU A 18 5.83 -22.47 17.46
C LEU A 18 4.89 -21.36 16.96
N ILE A 19 3.60 -21.65 16.80
CA ILE A 19 2.62 -20.64 16.36
C ILE A 19 2.51 -19.50 17.37
N SER A 20 2.62 -19.80 18.66
CA SER A 20 2.64 -18.77 19.70
C SER A 20 3.90 -17.92 19.64
N GLY A 21 5.06 -18.52 19.36
CA GLY A 21 6.32 -17.81 19.14
C GLY A 21 6.27 -16.89 17.92
N ILE A 22 5.69 -17.36 16.81
CA ILE A 22 5.48 -16.55 15.59
C ILE A 22 4.51 -15.40 15.89
N GLY A 23 3.40 -15.67 16.59
CA GLY A 23 2.47 -14.62 16.99
C GLY A 23 3.10 -13.59 17.93
N ALA A 24 3.93 -14.04 18.87
CA ALA A 24 4.67 -13.18 19.78
C ALA A 24 5.69 -12.31 19.05
N SER A 25 6.44 -12.84 18.08
CA SER A 25 7.39 -12.05 17.29
C SER A 25 6.67 -10.96 16.48
N MET A 26 5.54 -11.30 15.84
CA MET A 26 4.70 -10.32 15.14
C MET A 26 4.18 -9.22 16.08
N PHE A 27 3.75 -9.59 17.29
CA PHE A 27 3.25 -8.65 18.29
C PHE A 27 4.35 -7.72 18.83
N ILE A 28 5.53 -8.26 19.14
CA ILE A 28 6.67 -7.47 19.62
C ILE A 28 7.12 -6.48 18.53
N CYS A 29 7.12 -6.91 17.28
CA CYS A 29 7.49 -6.07 16.15
C CYS A 29 6.39 -5.11 15.67
N SER A 30 5.21 -5.09 16.30
CA SER A 30 4.09 -4.25 15.85
C SER A 30 4.20 -2.77 16.26
N GLY A 31 5.31 -2.37 16.91
CA GLY A 31 5.55 -1.00 17.38
C GLY A 31 5.04 -0.71 18.79
N ILE A 32 4.76 -1.75 19.59
CA ILE A 32 4.35 -1.59 20.99
C ILE A 32 5.51 -1.04 21.81
N ASN A 33 5.20 -0.10 22.71
CA ASN A 33 6.19 0.43 23.64
C ASN A 33 6.68 -0.70 24.57
N ILE A 34 7.94 -1.10 24.41
CA ILE A 34 8.59 -2.18 25.18
C ILE A 34 8.51 -1.96 26.69
N SER A 35 8.58 -0.70 27.16
CA SER A 35 8.45 -0.40 28.59
C SER A 35 7.05 -0.72 29.10
N ILE A 36 6.01 -0.42 28.31
CA ILE A 36 4.63 -0.78 28.64
C ILE A 36 4.46 -2.30 28.59
N LEU A 37 4.96 -2.96 27.56
CA LEU A 37 4.91 -4.42 27.42
C LEU A 37 5.54 -5.13 28.62
N MET A 38 6.72 -4.73 29.05
CA MET A 38 7.41 -5.33 30.20
C MET A 38 6.62 -5.14 31.50
N LYS A 39 5.98 -3.97 31.70
CA LYS A 39 5.09 -3.75 32.86
C LYS A 39 3.88 -4.69 32.82
N TRP A 40 3.24 -4.87 31.67
CA TRP A 40 2.12 -5.79 31.52
C TRP A 40 2.54 -7.25 31.75
N ILE A 41 3.70 -7.67 31.23
CA ILE A 41 4.25 -9.00 31.50
C ILE A 41 4.49 -9.19 33.00
N ALA A 42 5.10 -8.20 33.67
CA ALA A 42 5.36 -8.25 35.10
C ALA A 42 4.06 -8.36 35.92
N VAL A 43 3.06 -7.53 35.63
CA VAL A 43 1.77 -7.55 36.34
C VAL A 43 1.03 -8.86 36.09
N THR A 44 1.01 -9.35 34.85
CA THR A 44 0.30 -10.58 34.49
C THR A 44 1.07 -11.85 34.90
N SER A 45 2.35 -11.76 35.22
CA SER A 45 3.18 -12.90 35.66
C SER A 45 2.64 -13.58 36.91
N ILE A 46 1.94 -12.83 37.80
CA ILE A 46 1.27 -13.37 38.99
C ILE A 46 0.26 -14.46 38.62
N VAL A 47 -0.37 -14.35 37.44
CA VAL A 47 -1.32 -15.34 36.92
C VAL A 47 -0.60 -16.36 36.03
N TRP A 48 0.29 -15.91 35.14
CA TRP A 48 0.94 -16.79 34.16
C TRP A 48 1.93 -17.77 34.78
N VAL A 49 2.71 -17.37 35.80
CA VAL A 49 3.72 -18.25 36.42
C VAL A 49 3.07 -19.44 37.12
N PRO A 50 2.05 -19.28 38.00
CA PRO A 50 1.33 -20.42 38.58
C PRO A 50 0.63 -21.27 37.52
N THR A 51 0.07 -20.64 36.48
CA THR A 51 -0.61 -21.37 35.40
C THR A 51 0.36 -22.25 34.61
N LEU A 52 1.54 -21.73 34.26
CA LEU A 52 2.58 -22.50 33.58
C LEU A 52 3.12 -23.64 34.46
N TYR A 53 3.31 -23.40 35.76
CA TYR A 53 3.71 -24.44 36.71
C TYR A 53 2.67 -25.56 36.78
N PHE A 54 1.38 -25.21 36.88
CA PHE A 54 0.29 -26.17 36.91
C PHE A 54 0.19 -26.98 35.60
N LEU A 55 0.30 -26.30 34.45
CA LEU A 55 0.31 -26.95 33.14
C LEU A 55 1.52 -27.87 32.96
N PHE A 56 2.70 -27.48 33.44
CA PHE A 56 3.88 -28.35 33.40
C PHE A 56 3.71 -29.58 34.28
N ARG A 57 3.13 -29.43 35.48
CA ARG A 57 2.99 -30.53 36.44
C ARG A 57 1.86 -31.50 36.10
N PHE A 58 0.77 -31.01 35.53
CA PHE A 58 -0.48 -31.78 35.36
C PHE A 58 -1.02 -31.81 33.92
N GLY A 59 -0.47 -30.99 33.01
CA GLY A 59 -0.98 -30.79 31.66
C GLY A 59 -0.12 -31.42 30.55
N LEU A 60 1.02 -32.03 30.89
CA LEU A 60 1.88 -32.75 29.95
C LEU A 60 1.54 -34.24 29.95
N SER A 61 1.51 -34.86 28.76
CA SER A 61 1.40 -36.32 28.65
C SER A 61 2.73 -37.00 29.00
N ASP A 62 2.68 -38.30 29.30
CA ASP A 62 3.87 -39.10 29.60
C ASP A 62 4.92 -39.01 28.47
N VAL A 63 4.48 -39.03 27.21
CA VAL A 63 5.35 -38.86 26.03
C VAL A 63 6.00 -37.49 25.98
N GLN A 64 5.27 -36.43 26.32
CA GLN A 64 5.83 -35.06 26.33
C GLN A 64 6.84 -34.88 27.47
N MET A 65 6.54 -35.46 28.63
CA MET A 65 7.46 -35.47 29.77
C MET A 65 8.73 -36.24 29.44
N ALA A 66 8.61 -37.43 28.83
CA ALA A 66 9.74 -38.23 28.37
C ALA A 66 10.66 -37.43 27.43
N ARG A 67 10.09 -36.75 26.42
CA ARG A 67 10.87 -35.89 25.52
C ARG A 67 11.64 -34.77 26.24
N ILE A 68 11.06 -34.19 27.29
CA ILE A 68 11.73 -33.16 28.09
C ILE A 68 12.87 -33.76 28.91
N THR A 69 12.64 -34.88 29.59
CA THR A 69 13.68 -35.53 30.42
C THR A 69 14.82 -36.11 29.58
N THR A 70 14.51 -36.64 28.40
CA THR A 70 15.47 -37.21 27.46
C THR A 70 16.47 -36.20 26.94
N VAL A 71 16.09 -34.92 26.76
CA VAL A 71 17.04 -33.87 26.34
C VAL A 71 18.16 -33.70 27.36
N PHE A 72 17.85 -33.75 28.65
CA PHE A 72 18.84 -33.56 29.71
C PHE A 72 19.72 -34.80 29.90
N ASN A 73 19.17 -35.99 29.71
CA ASN A 73 19.88 -37.25 29.93
C ASN A 73 19.51 -38.32 28.88
N PRO A 74 19.91 -38.15 27.61
CA PRO A 74 19.46 -39.02 26.52
C PRO A 74 20.02 -40.44 26.59
N PHE A 75 21.15 -40.61 27.27
CA PHE A 75 21.83 -41.91 27.39
C PHE A 75 21.27 -42.81 28.51
N LEU A 76 20.37 -42.30 29.37
CA LEU A 76 19.75 -43.12 30.42
C LEU A 76 18.90 -44.26 29.85
N ASP A 77 18.20 -43.98 28.74
CA ASP A 77 17.47 -44.98 27.98
C ASP A 77 17.78 -44.83 26.48
N ALA A 78 19.01 -45.19 26.10
CA ALA A 78 19.48 -45.11 24.73
C ALA A 78 18.77 -46.07 23.75
N LYS A 79 17.93 -47.00 24.23
CA LYS A 79 17.19 -47.97 23.40
C LYS A 79 15.69 -47.69 23.34
N GLY A 80 15.13 -46.94 24.30
CA GLY A 80 13.76 -46.45 24.28
C GLY A 80 13.71 -44.96 23.94
N ASP A 81 13.34 -44.12 24.90
CA ASP A 81 12.99 -42.71 24.64
C ASP A 81 14.16 -41.86 24.12
N GLY A 82 15.39 -42.22 24.48
CA GLY A 82 16.62 -41.55 24.02
C GLY A 82 17.14 -42.02 22.67
N TYR A 83 16.58 -43.09 22.11
CA TYR A 83 17.12 -43.75 20.92
C TYR A 83 17.32 -42.81 19.73
N GLN A 84 16.32 -41.97 19.41
CA GLN A 84 16.41 -41.06 18.27
C GLN A 84 17.49 -39.98 18.47
N LEU A 85 17.56 -39.38 19.67
CA LEU A 85 18.52 -38.33 19.98
C LEU A 85 19.96 -38.85 20.04
N VAL A 86 20.15 -40.04 20.61
CA VAL A 86 21.47 -40.69 20.66
C VAL A 86 21.99 -41.02 19.26
N ASN A 87 21.14 -41.58 18.38
CA ASN A 87 21.55 -41.87 17.00
C ASN A 87 21.77 -40.59 16.18
N SER A 88 21.06 -39.51 16.47
CA SER A 88 21.36 -38.18 15.92
C SER A 88 22.76 -37.70 16.28
N PHE A 89 23.18 -37.83 17.54
CA PHE A 89 24.54 -37.50 17.96
C PHE A 89 25.59 -38.36 17.27
N ILE A 90 25.33 -39.66 17.09
CA ILE A 90 26.22 -40.56 16.35
C ILE A 90 26.32 -40.11 14.88
N ALA A 91 25.20 -39.75 14.24
CA ALA A 91 25.18 -39.22 12.87
C ALA A 91 26.08 -37.98 12.76
N ILE A 92 25.82 -36.98 13.60
CA ILE A 92 26.53 -35.69 13.62
C ILE A 92 28.03 -35.90 13.87
N GLY A 93 28.38 -36.69 14.90
CA GLY A 93 29.75 -36.97 15.26
C GLY A 93 30.52 -37.74 14.17
N SER A 94 29.84 -38.60 13.43
CA SER A 94 30.47 -39.44 12.42
C SER A 94 30.73 -38.74 11.08
N GLY A 95 30.09 -37.60 10.82
CA GLY A 95 30.23 -36.84 9.59
C GLY A 95 31.52 -36.03 9.47
N GLY A 96 32.12 -35.61 10.59
CA GLY A 96 33.34 -34.79 10.56
C GLY A 96 33.22 -33.55 9.66
N VAL A 97 34.30 -33.18 8.98
CA VAL A 97 34.32 -31.96 8.14
C VAL A 97 33.65 -32.16 6.78
N SER A 98 33.95 -33.27 6.10
CA SER A 98 33.55 -33.51 4.70
C SER A 98 32.43 -34.55 4.52
N GLY A 99 31.99 -35.20 5.60
CA GLY A 99 30.97 -36.24 5.55
C GLY A 99 31.50 -37.60 5.08
N ARG A 100 30.60 -38.59 5.10
CA ARG A 100 30.82 -39.95 4.58
C ARG A 100 30.58 -40.08 3.07
N GLY A 101 30.14 -39.00 2.42
CA GLY A 101 29.72 -38.97 1.02
C GLY A 101 28.20 -39.04 0.90
N TYR A 102 27.67 -38.32 -0.10
CA TYR A 102 26.24 -38.26 -0.36
C TYR A 102 25.66 -39.66 -0.59
N GLY A 103 24.56 -39.97 0.08
CA GLY A 103 23.94 -41.28 -0.01
C GLY A 103 24.56 -42.36 0.87
N ASN A 104 25.65 -42.09 1.60
CA ASN A 104 26.36 -43.10 2.41
C ASN A 104 26.12 -42.95 3.93
N SER A 105 25.03 -42.30 4.36
CA SER A 105 24.65 -42.31 5.79
C SER A 105 24.35 -43.73 6.26
N ILE A 106 24.90 -44.10 7.40
CA ILE A 106 24.58 -45.36 8.08
C ILE A 106 23.31 -45.18 8.92
N GLN A 107 23.12 -44.00 9.51
CA GLN A 107 22.00 -43.78 10.43
C GLN A 107 20.63 -43.82 9.74
N LYS A 108 20.55 -43.48 8.46
CA LYS A 108 19.31 -43.61 7.67
C LYS A 108 18.89 -45.05 7.36
N GLU A 109 19.77 -46.04 7.50
CA GLU A 109 19.51 -47.47 7.17
C GLU A 109 18.73 -48.19 8.29
N GLY A 110 17.95 -47.46 9.09
CA GLY A 110 17.08 -48.00 10.13
C GLY A 110 17.46 -47.67 11.57
N PHE A 111 18.55 -46.93 11.81
CA PHE A 111 18.91 -46.47 13.16
C PHE A 111 18.18 -45.18 13.57
N LEU A 112 17.85 -44.33 12.61
CA LEU A 112 16.92 -43.22 12.76
C LEU A 112 15.59 -43.62 12.13
N PRO A 113 14.50 -43.78 12.90
CA PRO A 113 13.19 -44.13 12.38
C PRO A 113 12.60 -43.06 11.45
N GLU A 114 12.91 -41.79 11.74
CA GLU A 114 12.37 -40.61 11.04
C GLU A 114 13.51 -39.74 10.47
N PRO A 115 14.38 -40.29 9.58
CA PRO A 115 15.61 -39.65 9.15
C PRO A 115 15.37 -38.52 8.14
N HIS A 116 14.22 -38.52 7.47
CA HIS A 116 13.89 -37.57 6.41
C HIS A 116 13.06 -36.38 6.88
N THR A 117 12.44 -36.48 8.05
CA THR A 117 11.51 -35.48 8.59
C THR A 117 12.20 -34.64 9.66
N ASP A 118 12.24 -35.15 10.90
CA ASP A 118 12.74 -34.43 12.07
C ASP A 118 14.26 -34.38 12.07
N PHE A 119 14.93 -35.48 11.75
CA PHE A 119 16.39 -35.64 11.86
C PHE A 119 17.16 -35.47 10.54
N ILE A 120 16.57 -34.78 9.56
CA ILE A 120 17.20 -34.62 8.23
C ILE A 120 18.56 -33.92 8.32
N MET A 121 18.74 -33.00 9.28
CA MET A 121 20.01 -32.30 9.47
C MET A 121 21.09 -33.19 10.09
N SER A 122 20.68 -34.18 10.89
CA SER A 122 21.58 -35.22 11.40
C SER A 122 22.14 -36.08 10.26
N ILE A 123 21.29 -36.44 9.29
CA ILE A 123 21.71 -37.17 8.08
C ILE A 123 22.60 -36.30 7.18
N VAL A 124 22.22 -35.05 6.94
CA VAL A 124 23.05 -34.10 6.17
C VAL A 124 24.42 -33.95 6.82
N SER A 125 24.46 -33.84 8.15
CA SER A 125 25.72 -33.76 8.89
C SER A 125 26.57 -35.02 8.69
N GLU A 126 25.97 -36.21 8.69
CA GLU A 126 26.69 -37.46 8.45
C GLU A 126 27.22 -37.59 7.01
N GLU A 127 26.40 -37.25 6.01
CA GLU A 127 26.74 -37.44 4.59
C GLU A 127 27.66 -36.35 4.04
N LEU A 128 27.44 -35.09 4.42
CA LEU A 128 28.12 -33.91 3.86
C LEU A 128 29.01 -33.18 4.87
N GLY A 129 29.03 -33.64 6.13
CA GLY A 129 29.83 -33.03 7.19
C GLY A 129 29.38 -31.61 7.54
N ILE A 130 30.24 -30.90 8.25
CA ILE A 130 29.98 -29.52 8.67
C ILE A 130 29.81 -28.57 7.49
N ILE A 131 30.42 -28.86 6.33
CA ILE A 131 30.32 -28.03 5.13
C ILE A 131 28.88 -28.03 4.61
N GLY A 132 28.26 -29.21 4.51
CA GLY A 132 26.85 -29.33 4.09
C GLY A 132 25.91 -28.60 5.05
N VAL A 133 26.14 -28.76 6.36
CA VAL A 133 25.38 -28.06 7.40
C VAL A 133 25.48 -26.54 7.22
N LEU A 134 26.70 -26.00 7.08
CA LEU A 134 26.92 -24.56 6.93
C LEU A 134 26.25 -23.98 5.68
N ILE A 135 26.26 -24.71 4.55
CA ILE A 135 25.59 -24.27 3.32
C ILE A 135 24.08 -24.12 3.55
N ILE A 136 23.44 -25.12 4.16
CA ILE A 136 22.00 -25.08 4.43
C ILE A 136 21.66 -23.96 5.43
N LEU A 137 22.40 -23.87 6.54
CA LEU A 137 22.16 -22.84 7.56
C LEU A 137 22.36 -21.43 6.99
N THR A 138 23.37 -21.22 6.15
CA THR A 138 23.60 -19.93 5.49
C THR A 138 22.44 -19.58 4.53
N GLY A 139 21.92 -20.57 3.79
CA GLY A 139 20.76 -20.39 2.93
C GLY A 139 19.52 -19.97 3.72
N LEU A 140 19.18 -20.72 4.77
CA LEU A 140 18.04 -20.42 5.65
C LEU A 140 18.19 -19.07 6.34
N LEU A 141 19.39 -18.77 6.88
CA LEU A 141 19.69 -17.48 7.50
C LEU A 141 19.53 -16.33 6.50
N THR A 142 19.98 -16.51 5.26
CA THR A 142 19.83 -15.49 4.22
C THR A 142 18.35 -15.20 3.95
N ILE A 143 17.50 -16.22 3.88
CA ILE A 143 16.05 -16.04 3.70
C ILE A 143 15.45 -15.25 4.87
N VAL A 144 15.80 -15.62 6.10
CA VAL A 144 15.34 -14.93 7.32
C VAL A 144 15.81 -13.47 7.32
N LEU A 145 17.09 -13.18 7.09
CA LEU A 145 17.61 -11.82 7.05
C LEU A 145 16.98 -10.99 5.92
N ARG A 146 16.75 -11.59 4.74
CA ARG A 146 16.07 -10.91 3.63
C ARG A 146 14.61 -10.60 3.96
N SER A 147 13.91 -11.48 4.67
CA SER A 147 12.55 -11.22 5.11
C SER A 147 12.48 -9.99 6.02
N PHE A 148 13.38 -9.87 7.00
CA PHE A 148 13.45 -8.70 7.88
C PHE A 148 13.95 -7.43 7.17
N LYS A 149 14.74 -7.56 6.11
CA LYS A 149 15.05 -6.41 5.25
C LYS A 149 13.81 -5.88 4.53
N ILE A 150 12.96 -6.77 4.00
CA ILE A 150 11.69 -6.38 3.36
C ILE A 150 10.76 -5.67 4.35
N VAL A 151 10.75 -6.09 5.62
CA VAL A 151 10.00 -5.45 6.71
C VAL A 151 10.39 -3.99 6.89
N GLN A 152 11.70 -3.69 6.89
CA GLN A 152 12.23 -2.32 7.06
C GLN A 152 11.91 -1.42 5.86
N GLU A 153 11.81 -1.99 4.66
CA GLU A 153 11.48 -1.28 3.42
C GLU A 153 9.96 -1.15 3.20
N CYS A 154 9.13 -1.84 3.99
CA CYS A 154 7.69 -1.90 3.75
C CYS A 154 6.94 -0.71 4.35
N LYS A 155 6.22 0.01 3.50
CA LYS A 155 5.36 1.14 3.90
C LYS A 155 4.01 0.69 4.49
N SER A 156 3.55 -0.50 4.12
CA SER A 156 2.29 -1.06 4.62
C SER A 156 2.51 -1.83 5.91
N GLN A 157 1.80 -1.45 6.98
CA GLN A 157 1.87 -2.16 8.26
C GLN A 157 1.43 -3.62 8.12
N PHE A 158 0.42 -3.88 7.28
CA PHE A 158 -0.05 -5.24 7.02
C PHE A 158 1.01 -6.09 6.29
N GLY A 159 1.64 -5.53 5.25
CA GLY A 159 2.73 -6.21 4.52
C GLY A 159 3.93 -6.48 5.42
N SER A 160 4.31 -5.50 6.24
CA SER A 160 5.37 -5.62 7.23
C SER A 160 5.10 -6.75 8.23
N LEU A 161 3.89 -6.83 8.81
CA LEU A 161 3.51 -7.89 9.74
C LEU A 161 3.51 -9.29 9.08
N ILE A 162 3.04 -9.42 7.84
CA ILE A 162 3.11 -10.69 7.10
C ILE A 162 4.57 -11.11 6.91
N SER A 163 5.44 -10.19 6.49
CA SER A 163 6.86 -10.48 6.29
C SER A 163 7.56 -10.85 7.60
N ILE A 164 7.22 -10.21 8.73
CA ILE A 164 7.69 -10.61 10.08
C ILE A 164 7.23 -12.03 10.40
N GLY A 165 5.94 -12.33 10.16
CA GLY A 165 5.37 -13.65 10.42
C GLY A 165 6.07 -14.75 9.64
N ILE A 166 6.28 -14.56 8.33
CA ILE A 166 6.98 -15.52 7.46
C ILE A 166 8.45 -15.68 7.87
N GLY A 167 9.16 -14.56 8.10
CA GLY A 167 10.55 -14.58 8.53
C GLY A 167 10.75 -15.30 9.87
N SER A 168 9.86 -15.01 10.82
CA SER A 168 9.86 -15.65 12.14
C SER A 168 9.46 -17.12 12.07
N MET A 169 8.52 -17.48 11.19
CA MET A 169 8.12 -18.88 10.97
C MET A 169 9.32 -19.71 10.53
N ILE A 170 10.03 -19.28 9.49
CA ILE A 170 11.21 -19.99 8.97
C ILE A 170 12.32 -20.03 10.02
N GLY A 171 12.59 -18.90 10.70
CA GLY A 171 13.63 -18.81 11.72
C GLY A 171 13.36 -19.69 12.94
N LEU A 172 12.17 -19.60 13.54
CA LEU A 172 11.80 -20.36 14.73
C LEU A 172 11.68 -21.86 14.44
N GLN A 173 11.11 -22.25 13.30
CA GLN A 173 11.08 -23.66 12.88
C GLN A 173 12.50 -24.22 12.73
N SER A 174 13.42 -23.45 12.14
CA SER A 174 14.81 -23.86 12.00
C SER A 174 15.50 -24.03 13.35
N ILE A 175 15.37 -23.05 14.26
CA ILE A 175 15.96 -23.10 15.60
C ILE A 175 15.42 -24.30 16.39
N VAL A 176 14.11 -24.52 16.36
CA VAL A 176 13.47 -25.60 17.13
C VAL A 176 13.82 -26.98 16.57
N ASN A 177 13.81 -27.15 15.24
CA ASN A 177 14.20 -28.42 14.61
C ASN A 177 15.68 -28.75 14.90
N LEU A 178 16.60 -27.82 14.60
CA LEU A 178 18.05 -28.02 14.83
C LEU A 178 18.38 -28.18 16.31
N GLY A 179 17.70 -27.45 17.19
CA GLY A 179 17.88 -27.60 18.62
C GLY A 179 17.34 -28.93 19.15
N GLY A 180 16.32 -29.51 18.50
CA GLY A 180 15.88 -30.88 18.73
C GLY A 180 16.98 -31.89 18.40
N ASP A 181 17.51 -31.82 17.18
CA ASP A 181 18.57 -32.71 16.68
C ASP A 181 19.84 -32.65 17.54
N THR A 182 20.20 -31.45 18.01
CA THR A 182 21.41 -31.23 18.83
C THR A 182 21.18 -31.41 20.33
N GLY A 183 19.96 -31.74 20.77
CA GLY A 183 19.63 -31.92 22.18
C GLY A 183 19.67 -30.63 23.00
N MET A 184 19.48 -29.47 22.36
CA MET A 184 19.27 -28.19 23.04
C MET A 184 17.81 -27.99 23.44
N PHE A 185 16.86 -28.56 22.69
CA PHE A 185 15.42 -28.49 22.94
C PHE A 185 14.77 -29.88 22.83
N PRO A 186 13.58 -30.09 23.44
CA PRO A 186 12.80 -31.30 23.24
C PRO A 186 12.38 -31.48 21.78
N LEU A 187 12.36 -32.74 21.32
CA LEU A 187 11.89 -33.08 19.98
C LEU A 187 10.42 -32.67 19.80
N THR A 188 10.17 -31.74 18.87
CA THR A 188 8.84 -31.14 18.67
C THR A 188 8.07 -31.73 17.50
N GLY A 189 8.71 -32.51 16.61
CA GLY A 189 8.07 -33.08 15.42
C GLY A 189 7.90 -32.09 14.27
N THR A 190 8.77 -31.09 14.17
CA THR A 190 8.63 -29.97 13.24
C THR A 190 9.69 -30.07 12.15
N LEU A 191 9.24 -30.01 10.90
CA LEU A 191 10.10 -30.10 9.72
C LEU A 191 11.01 -28.87 9.58
N LEU A 192 12.26 -29.10 9.17
CA LEU A 192 13.15 -28.02 8.74
C LEU A 192 12.61 -27.38 7.44
N PRO A 193 12.42 -26.04 7.38
CA PRO A 193 11.88 -25.39 6.20
C PRO A 193 12.67 -25.72 4.92
N PHE A 194 11.97 -26.02 3.83
CA PHE A 194 12.51 -26.38 2.50
C PHE A 194 13.35 -27.66 2.39
N ILE A 195 13.85 -28.20 3.51
CA ILE A 195 14.76 -29.35 3.52
C ILE A 195 14.06 -30.63 3.97
N GLY A 196 13.24 -30.55 5.03
CA GLY A 196 12.54 -31.71 5.59
C GLY A 196 11.51 -32.30 4.61
N PHE A 197 11.36 -33.62 4.64
CA PHE A 197 10.45 -34.36 3.78
C PHE A 197 8.99 -34.15 4.20
N GLY A 198 8.25 -33.34 3.44
CA GLY A 198 6.82 -33.15 3.66
C GLY A 198 6.18 -32.29 2.58
N GLY A 199 5.41 -32.89 1.69
CA GLY A 199 4.83 -32.20 0.51
C GLY A 199 3.98 -30.98 0.89
N SER A 200 3.11 -31.11 1.89
CA SER A 200 2.27 -30.00 2.36
C SER A 200 3.08 -28.87 3.01
N SER A 201 4.12 -29.21 3.78
CA SER A 201 5.01 -28.23 4.40
C SER A 201 5.83 -27.48 3.36
N LEU A 202 6.37 -28.20 2.36
CA LEU A 202 7.09 -27.59 1.25
C LEU A 202 6.18 -26.63 0.46
N MET A 203 4.95 -27.05 0.14
CA MET A 203 3.99 -26.20 -0.57
C MET A 203 3.63 -24.95 0.24
N ALA A 204 3.41 -25.07 1.55
CA ALA A 204 3.16 -23.93 2.43
C ALA A 204 4.35 -22.96 2.47
N ASN A 205 5.58 -23.47 2.54
CA ASN A 205 6.80 -22.66 2.51
C ASN A 205 6.99 -21.94 1.17
N LEU A 206 6.66 -22.59 0.03
CA LEU A 206 6.69 -21.96 -1.29
C LEU A 206 5.64 -20.86 -1.44
N ILE A 207 4.43 -21.07 -0.93
CA ILE A 207 3.38 -20.04 -0.89
C ILE A 207 3.82 -18.84 -0.05
N ALA A 208 4.39 -19.10 1.13
CA ALA A 208 4.95 -18.05 1.99
C ALA A 208 6.04 -17.25 1.26
N MET A 209 6.95 -17.92 0.53
CA MET A 209 7.97 -17.24 -0.26
C MET A 209 7.36 -16.38 -1.38
N GLY A 210 6.34 -16.89 -2.07
CA GLY A 210 5.60 -16.13 -3.09
C GLY A 210 4.96 -14.85 -2.54
N LEU A 211 4.36 -14.92 -1.35
CA LEU A 211 3.83 -13.75 -0.66
C LEU A 211 4.93 -12.75 -0.28
N LEU A 212 6.06 -13.23 0.24
CA LEU A 212 7.19 -12.39 0.61
C LEU A 212 7.78 -11.62 -0.60
N ILE A 213 7.93 -12.31 -1.74
CA ILE A 213 8.40 -11.71 -3.00
C ILE A 213 7.38 -10.68 -3.52
N ASN A 214 6.09 -11.00 -3.45
CA ASN A 214 5.04 -10.08 -3.89
C ASN A 214 5.07 -8.76 -3.11
N ILE A 215 5.19 -8.83 -1.78
CA ILE A 215 5.32 -7.66 -0.91
C ILE A 215 6.56 -6.83 -1.30
N SER A 216 7.70 -7.48 -1.54
CA SER A 216 8.94 -6.79 -1.95
C SER A 216 8.78 -6.03 -3.27
N ILE A 217 8.12 -6.62 -4.27
CA ILE A 217 7.88 -5.99 -5.57
C ILE A 217 6.98 -4.75 -5.43
N PHE A 218 5.91 -4.86 -4.65
CA PHE A 218 4.99 -3.74 -4.42
C PHE A 218 5.65 -2.56 -3.72
N ASN A 219 6.52 -2.81 -2.73
CA ASN A 219 7.25 -1.75 -2.03
C ASN A 219 8.12 -0.94 -3.01
N LYS A 220 8.92 -1.62 -3.84
CA LYS A 220 9.79 -0.95 -4.84
C LYS A 220 9.00 -0.14 -5.87
N LYS A 221 7.85 -0.66 -6.31
CA LYS A 221 6.99 0.03 -7.29
C LYS A 221 6.37 1.29 -6.69
N ALA A 222 5.93 1.23 -5.43
CA ALA A 222 5.42 2.39 -4.72
C ALA A 222 6.50 3.49 -4.61
N ASP A 223 7.72 3.14 -4.21
CA ASP A 223 8.83 4.10 -4.10
C ASP A 223 9.10 4.83 -5.42
N ASN A 224 9.11 4.12 -6.53
CA ASN A 224 9.30 4.72 -7.85
C ASN A 224 8.14 5.65 -8.24
N ILE A 225 6.88 5.24 -8.02
CA ILE A 225 5.71 6.08 -8.36
C ILE A 225 5.69 7.37 -7.53
N PHE A 226 6.00 7.29 -6.23
CA PHE A 226 6.04 8.46 -5.36
C PHE A 226 7.19 9.42 -5.72
N ALA A 227 8.36 8.89 -6.12
CA ALA A 227 9.48 9.71 -6.55
C ALA A 227 9.15 10.52 -7.82
N TYR A 228 8.69 9.86 -8.89
CA TYR A 228 8.36 10.56 -10.14
C TYR A 228 7.11 11.43 -10.06
N GLY A 229 6.09 11.00 -9.30
CA GLY A 229 4.84 11.76 -9.13
C GLY A 229 5.03 13.02 -8.30
N GLY A 230 5.82 12.95 -7.23
CA GLY A 230 6.05 14.08 -6.32
C GLY A 230 6.80 15.23 -6.97
N GLU A 231 7.84 14.95 -7.76
CA GLU A 231 8.61 15.98 -8.47
C GLU A 231 7.75 16.71 -9.51
N MET A 232 6.95 15.99 -10.28
CA MET A 232 6.09 16.58 -11.31
C MET A 232 4.95 17.40 -10.70
N LEU A 233 4.31 16.92 -9.63
CA LEU A 233 3.28 17.68 -8.91
C LEU A 233 3.86 18.96 -8.28
N ASN A 234 5.06 18.89 -7.70
CA ASN A 234 5.74 20.06 -7.17
C ASN A 234 6.11 21.07 -8.26
N LEU A 235 6.58 20.59 -9.42
CA LEU A 235 6.86 21.45 -10.57
C LEU A 235 5.59 22.17 -11.04
N ILE A 236 4.47 21.44 -11.21
CA ILE A 236 3.20 22.02 -11.65
C ILE A 236 2.68 23.05 -10.64
N ASN A 237 2.71 22.75 -9.34
CA ASN A 237 2.27 23.66 -8.30
C ASN A 237 3.14 24.92 -8.23
N ASN A 238 4.47 24.78 -8.38
CA ASN A 238 5.40 25.90 -8.41
C ASN A 238 5.17 26.79 -9.64
N LEU A 239 4.97 26.19 -10.83
CA LEU A 239 4.66 26.95 -12.05
C LEU A 239 3.35 27.71 -11.92
N ASP A 240 2.31 27.09 -11.38
CA ASP A 240 1.00 27.70 -11.20
C ASP A 240 1.03 28.85 -10.17
N TYR A 241 1.76 28.66 -9.07
CA TYR A 241 2.01 29.70 -8.08
C TYR A 241 2.81 30.88 -8.64
N ASN A 242 3.92 30.61 -9.32
CA ASN A 242 4.77 31.65 -9.91
C ASN A 242 4.02 32.43 -11.00
N GLY A 243 3.20 31.74 -11.80
CA GLY A 243 2.33 32.36 -12.80
C GLY A 243 1.31 33.30 -12.17
N PHE A 244 0.65 32.87 -11.08
CA PHE A 244 -0.26 33.73 -10.32
C PHE A 244 0.46 34.96 -9.76
N ARG A 245 1.61 34.78 -9.10
CA ARG A 245 2.40 35.86 -8.49
C ARG A 245 2.82 36.91 -9.52
N TYR A 246 3.33 36.48 -10.66
CA TYR A 246 3.71 37.36 -11.76
C TYR A 246 2.55 38.24 -12.22
N ILE A 247 1.35 37.67 -12.35
CA ILE A 247 0.14 38.43 -12.70
C ILE A 247 -0.25 39.38 -11.56
N ASN A 248 -0.30 38.89 -10.32
CA ASN A 248 -0.78 39.68 -9.18
C ASN A 248 0.13 40.86 -8.82
N GLU A 249 1.43 40.79 -9.11
CA GLU A 249 2.36 41.90 -8.89
C GLU A 249 1.98 43.16 -9.70
N HIS A 250 1.42 42.99 -10.90
CA HIS A 250 1.03 44.07 -11.81
C HIS A 250 -0.31 44.76 -11.47
N VAL A 251 -1.11 44.20 -10.56
CA VAL A 251 -2.48 44.63 -10.16
C VAL A 251 -2.55 46.00 -9.44
N LYS A 252 -1.44 46.72 -9.30
CA LYS A 252 -1.45 48.12 -8.80
C LYS A 252 -0.61 49.08 -9.66
N GLY A 253 -0.07 48.59 -10.78
CA GLY A 253 0.72 49.41 -11.68
C GLY A 253 -0.12 50.30 -12.60
N ASN A 254 -1.37 49.90 -12.88
CA ASN A 254 -2.24 50.60 -13.82
C ASN A 254 -3.73 50.47 -13.44
N VAL A 255 -4.25 51.48 -12.76
CA VAL A 255 -5.63 51.56 -12.26
C VAL A 255 -6.68 51.31 -13.35
N TYR A 256 -6.41 51.73 -14.60
CA TYR A 256 -7.35 51.52 -15.71
C TYR A 256 -7.51 50.04 -16.08
N ILE A 257 -6.42 49.27 -16.01
CA ILE A 257 -6.46 47.83 -16.27
C ILE A 257 -7.22 47.13 -15.17
N ASP A 258 -7.06 47.56 -13.91
CA ASP A 258 -7.75 46.96 -12.78
C ASP A 258 -9.28 47.11 -12.89
N TYR A 259 -9.78 48.31 -13.20
CA TYR A 259 -11.22 48.51 -13.45
C TYR A 259 -11.74 47.67 -14.61
N LEU A 260 -10.97 47.56 -15.70
CA LEU A 260 -11.32 46.73 -16.84
C LEU A 260 -11.35 45.23 -16.48
N MET A 261 -10.41 44.76 -15.66
CA MET A 261 -10.37 43.37 -15.20
C MET A 261 -11.50 43.07 -14.20
N ILE A 262 -11.85 44.00 -13.32
CA ILE A 262 -13.05 43.88 -12.46
C ILE A 262 -14.30 43.77 -13.33
N PHE A 263 -14.43 44.60 -14.37
CA PHE A 263 -15.55 44.52 -15.31
C PHE A 263 -15.69 43.13 -15.94
N PHE A 264 -14.59 42.56 -16.44
CA PHE A 264 -14.60 41.20 -17.01
C PHE A 264 -14.87 40.12 -15.96
N ALA A 265 -14.38 40.28 -14.73
CA ALA A 265 -14.50 39.27 -13.69
C ALA A 265 -15.91 39.17 -13.07
N GLU A 266 -16.66 40.27 -13.00
CA GLU A 266 -17.99 40.33 -12.38
C GLU A 266 -19.13 40.52 -13.38
N TYR A 267 -18.97 41.39 -14.38
CA TYR A 267 -20.09 41.86 -15.19
C TYR A 267 -20.15 41.25 -16.59
N ALA A 268 -19.02 40.87 -17.18
CA ALA A 268 -19.01 40.35 -18.55
C ALA A 268 -19.82 39.05 -18.73
N GLN A 269 -20.05 38.29 -17.66
CA GLN A 269 -20.86 37.07 -17.73
C GLN A 269 -22.34 37.35 -18.08
N TYR A 270 -22.87 38.53 -17.74
CA TYR A 270 -24.23 38.94 -18.12
C TYR A 270 -24.39 39.12 -19.63
N MET A 271 -23.30 39.36 -20.37
CA MET A 271 -23.33 39.45 -21.84
C MET A 271 -23.76 38.12 -22.48
N PHE A 272 -23.44 36.97 -21.86
CA PHE A 272 -23.90 35.67 -22.37
C PHE A 272 -25.42 35.49 -22.20
N ILE A 273 -26.00 36.00 -21.11
CA ILE A 273 -27.45 35.94 -20.87
C ILE A 273 -28.17 36.78 -21.93
N LEU A 274 -27.70 38.00 -22.17
CA LEU A 274 -28.22 38.86 -23.23
C LEU A 274 -28.11 38.19 -24.60
N LEU A 275 -26.97 37.55 -24.89
CA LEU A 275 -26.78 36.80 -26.13
C LEU A 275 -27.80 35.67 -26.28
N PHE A 276 -28.02 34.87 -25.23
CA PHE A 276 -29.02 33.80 -25.25
C PHE A 276 -30.42 34.33 -25.54
N MET A 277 -30.81 35.46 -24.94
CA MET A 277 -32.08 36.11 -25.25
C MET A 277 -32.17 36.52 -26.72
N ILE A 278 -31.15 37.17 -27.26
CA ILE A 278 -31.11 37.60 -28.68
C ILE A 278 -31.20 36.39 -29.62
N LEU A 279 -30.40 35.35 -29.37
CA LEU A 279 -30.39 34.13 -30.19
C LEU A 279 -31.73 33.40 -30.13
N TRP A 280 -32.36 33.35 -28.95
CA TRP A 280 -33.66 32.72 -28.74
C TRP A 280 -34.79 33.44 -29.47
N LEU A 281 -34.79 34.78 -29.41
CA LEU A 281 -35.81 35.65 -30.02
C LEU A 281 -35.73 35.67 -31.56
N ASN A 282 -34.57 35.37 -32.15
CA ASN A 282 -34.42 35.27 -33.61
C ASN A 282 -35.24 34.11 -34.24
N LYS A 283 -35.84 33.22 -33.42
CA LYS A 283 -36.68 32.06 -33.80
C LYS A 283 -36.05 31.05 -34.78
N LYS A 284 -34.82 31.26 -35.27
CA LYS A 284 -34.09 30.29 -36.09
C LYS A 284 -33.81 29.02 -35.30
N TYR A 285 -34.15 27.87 -35.88
CA TYR A 285 -33.92 26.55 -35.27
C TYR A 285 -32.46 26.35 -34.84
N LYS A 286 -31.52 26.76 -35.68
CA LYS A 286 -30.07 26.74 -35.41
C LYS A 286 -29.69 27.51 -34.14
N ASN A 287 -30.29 28.67 -33.91
CA ASN A 287 -29.96 29.51 -32.76
C ASN A 287 -30.53 28.93 -31.46
N ARG A 288 -31.78 28.43 -31.50
CA ARG A 288 -32.42 27.81 -30.33
C ARG A 288 -31.71 26.52 -29.90
N THR A 289 -31.32 25.69 -30.86
CA THR A 289 -30.54 24.47 -30.58
C THR A 289 -29.17 24.79 -29.98
N CYS A 290 -28.49 25.84 -30.47
CA CYS A 290 -27.25 26.33 -29.87
C CYS A 290 -27.42 26.75 -28.40
N VAL A 291 -28.47 27.53 -28.08
CA VAL A 291 -28.75 27.98 -26.70
C VAL A 291 -29.03 26.80 -25.78
N ILE A 292 -29.87 25.84 -26.22
CA ILE A 292 -30.19 24.65 -25.42
C ILE A 292 -28.94 23.82 -25.14
N GLN A 293 -28.11 23.57 -26.16
CA GLN A 293 -26.86 22.82 -25.97
C GLN A 293 -25.90 23.52 -25.02
N ALA A 294 -25.78 24.85 -25.10
CA ALA A 294 -24.90 25.61 -24.23
C ALA A 294 -25.38 25.56 -22.77
N ILE A 295 -26.69 25.66 -22.52
CA ILE A 295 -27.28 25.52 -21.18
C ILE A 295 -26.99 24.12 -20.62
N ILE A 296 -27.25 23.06 -21.40
CA ILE A 296 -27.01 21.68 -20.97
C ILE A 296 -25.52 21.46 -20.68
N ALA A 297 -24.63 21.94 -21.55
CA ALA A 297 -23.18 21.84 -21.35
C ALA A 297 -22.74 22.54 -20.05
N CYS A 298 -23.25 23.75 -19.78
CA CYS A 298 -22.98 24.44 -18.52
C CYS A 298 -23.48 23.66 -17.30
N CYS A 299 -24.70 23.11 -17.34
CA CYS A 299 -25.26 22.32 -16.24
C CYS A 299 -24.36 21.12 -15.90
N PHE A 300 -23.97 20.32 -16.91
CA PHE A 300 -23.09 19.18 -16.69
C PHE A 300 -21.70 19.60 -16.20
N ALA A 301 -21.15 20.67 -16.76
CA ALA A 301 -19.84 21.16 -16.35
C ALA A 301 -19.84 21.67 -14.90
N PHE A 302 -20.90 22.35 -14.43
CA PHE A 302 -21.01 22.78 -13.04
C PHE A 302 -21.19 21.63 -12.06
N VAL A 303 -21.99 20.62 -12.41
CA VAL A 303 -22.12 19.40 -11.59
C VAL A 303 -20.74 18.75 -11.42
N LEU A 304 -19.98 18.65 -12.50
CA LEU A 304 -18.64 18.07 -12.45
C LEU A 304 -17.66 18.93 -11.63
N ASN A 305 -17.67 20.25 -11.78
CA ASN A 305 -16.88 21.16 -10.94
C ASN A 305 -17.17 20.93 -9.45
N ARG A 306 -18.44 20.82 -9.08
CA ARG A 306 -18.85 20.59 -7.69
C ARG A 306 -18.34 19.25 -7.17
N ILE A 307 -18.45 18.18 -7.97
CA ILE A 307 -17.92 16.86 -7.62
C ILE A 307 -16.40 16.93 -7.44
N ILE A 308 -15.67 17.53 -8.38
CA ILE A 308 -14.21 17.69 -8.28
C ILE A 308 -13.85 18.46 -7.01
N GLY A 309 -14.54 19.56 -6.71
CA GLY A 309 -14.29 20.37 -5.51
C GLY A 309 -14.57 19.65 -4.18
N LEU A 310 -15.37 18.57 -4.16
CA LEU A 310 -15.57 17.72 -2.97
C LEU A 310 -14.35 16.84 -2.68
N PHE A 311 -13.63 16.41 -3.72
CA PHE A 311 -12.46 15.53 -3.58
C PHE A 311 -11.14 16.32 -3.56
N PHE A 312 -11.09 17.46 -4.25
CA PHE A 312 -9.89 18.28 -4.41
C PHE A 312 -10.16 19.71 -3.90
N TYR A 313 -10.12 19.86 -2.58
CA TYR A 313 -10.22 21.17 -1.97
C TYR A 313 -8.91 21.94 -2.15
N ARG A 314 -8.98 23.01 -2.94
CA ARG A 314 -7.88 23.96 -3.13
C ARG A 314 -8.27 25.31 -2.56
N GLU A 315 -7.46 25.84 -1.66
CA GLU A 315 -7.64 27.19 -1.13
C GLU A 315 -7.48 28.24 -2.23
N ARG A 316 -8.28 29.31 -2.16
CA ARG A 316 -8.15 30.44 -3.07
C ARG A 316 -6.88 31.24 -2.75
N PRO A 317 -6.28 31.91 -3.75
CA PRO A 317 -5.05 32.67 -3.53
C PRO A 317 -5.15 33.62 -2.33
N PHE A 318 -6.21 34.42 -2.24
CA PHE A 318 -6.38 35.41 -1.15
C PHE A 318 -6.51 34.80 0.26
N VAL A 319 -6.79 33.51 0.38
CA VAL A 319 -6.85 32.80 1.67
C VAL A 319 -5.47 32.27 2.05
N SER A 320 -4.74 31.74 1.07
CA SER A 320 -3.51 30.98 1.31
C SER A 320 -2.24 31.84 1.35
N GLN A 321 -2.23 33.03 0.75
CA GLN A 321 -1.03 33.87 0.67
C GLN A 321 -1.17 35.18 1.45
N LEU A 322 -0.15 35.46 2.25
CA LEU A 322 0.06 36.76 2.88
C LEU A 322 0.54 37.75 1.82
N ASN A 323 -0.11 38.92 1.71
CA ASN A 323 0.19 40.00 0.76
C ASN A 323 -0.27 39.80 -0.70
N ILE A 324 -1.50 39.30 -0.91
CA ILE A 324 -2.17 39.41 -2.23
C ILE A 324 -2.93 40.72 -2.35
N LYS A 325 -2.96 41.24 -3.57
CA LYS A 325 -3.85 42.33 -3.97
C LYS A 325 -5.15 41.71 -4.50
N GLN A 326 -6.16 41.60 -3.64
CA GLN A 326 -7.50 41.17 -4.03
C GLN A 326 -8.30 42.40 -4.49
N LEU A 327 -8.83 42.35 -5.71
CA LEU A 327 -9.63 43.45 -6.28
C LEU A 327 -11.14 43.25 -6.13
N VAL A 328 -11.58 42.01 -5.93
CA VAL A 328 -13.00 41.63 -5.84
C VAL A 328 -13.22 40.76 -4.61
N GLU A 329 -14.18 41.14 -3.77
CA GLU A 329 -14.58 40.33 -2.61
C GLU A 329 -15.20 39.01 -3.05
N HIS A 330 -14.83 37.92 -2.38
CA HIS A 330 -15.32 36.59 -2.72
C HIS A 330 -15.35 35.68 -1.49
N THR A 331 -16.31 34.77 -1.45
CA THR A 331 -16.39 33.77 -0.38
C THR A 331 -15.22 32.79 -0.42
N ALA A 332 -14.72 32.36 0.73
CA ALA A 332 -13.66 31.37 0.90
C ALA A 332 -14.15 29.93 0.65
N ASN A 333 -14.65 29.66 -0.55
CA ASN A 333 -15.00 28.32 -1.03
C ASN A 333 -13.89 27.76 -1.94
N ALA A 334 -14.01 26.50 -2.38
CA ALA A 334 -13.02 25.84 -3.23
C ALA A 334 -12.65 26.68 -4.47
N SER A 335 -11.35 26.80 -4.73
CA SER A 335 -10.80 27.51 -5.90
C SER A 335 -10.83 26.67 -7.18
N PHE A 336 -10.78 25.35 -7.06
CA PHE A 336 -10.59 24.46 -8.20
C PHE A 336 -11.85 23.61 -8.47
N PRO A 337 -12.33 23.51 -9.73
CA PRO A 337 -12.04 24.35 -10.90
C PRO A 337 -12.78 25.70 -10.87
N SER A 338 -12.45 26.62 -11.81
CA SER A 338 -13.13 27.91 -11.92
C SER A 338 -14.48 27.84 -12.65
N ASP A 339 -15.58 28.15 -11.95
CA ASP A 339 -16.94 28.16 -12.50
C ASP A 339 -17.17 29.21 -13.61
N HIS A 340 -16.57 30.39 -13.47
CA HIS A 340 -16.69 31.48 -14.46
C HIS A 340 -15.99 31.10 -15.77
N ALA A 341 -14.78 30.53 -15.67
CA ALA A 341 -14.05 30.03 -16.84
C ALA A 341 -14.79 28.85 -17.49
N THR A 342 -15.29 27.92 -16.67
CA THR A 342 -16.01 26.72 -17.15
C THR A 342 -17.24 27.09 -17.97
N SER A 343 -18.09 27.95 -17.42
CA SER A 343 -19.31 28.38 -18.12
C SER A 343 -19.02 29.24 -19.34
N ALA A 344 -18.09 30.19 -19.25
CA ALA A 344 -17.74 31.04 -20.39
C ALA A 344 -17.21 30.23 -21.58
N PHE A 345 -16.32 29.27 -21.34
CA PHE A 345 -15.79 28.39 -22.39
C PHE A 345 -16.83 27.40 -22.91
N ALA A 346 -17.69 26.84 -22.06
CA ALA A 346 -18.79 25.98 -22.52
C ALA A 346 -19.68 26.73 -23.53
N ILE A 347 -20.09 27.95 -23.20
CA ILE A 347 -20.95 28.76 -24.05
C ILE A 347 -20.22 29.17 -25.35
N ALA A 348 -19.00 29.70 -25.23
CA ALA A 348 -18.22 30.17 -26.37
C ALA A 348 -17.90 29.06 -27.38
N ILE A 349 -17.54 27.87 -26.90
CA ILE A 349 -17.26 26.71 -27.76
C ILE A 349 -18.52 26.20 -28.43
N THR A 350 -19.65 26.10 -27.72
CA THR A 350 -20.93 25.75 -28.36
C THR A 350 -21.27 26.76 -29.46
N LEU A 351 -21.09 28.06 -29.24
CA LEU A 351 -21.28 29.09 -30.27
C LEU A 351 -20.35 28.90 -31.47
N CYS A 352 -19.07 28.60 -31.25
CA CYS A 352 -18.10 28.31 -32.32
C CYS A 352 -18.53 27.15 -33.21
N LEU A 353 -19.16 26.12 -32.65
CA LEU A 353 -19.65 24.96 -33.39
C LEU A 353 -20.84 25.29 -34.30
N TYR A 354 -21.60 26.33 -33.98
CA TYR A 354 -22.75 26.79 -34.77
C TYR A 354 -22.42 27.98 -35.69
N GLU A 355 -21.82 29.04 -35.16
CA GLU A 355 -21.53 30.30 -35.87
C GLU A 355 -20.10 30.76 -35.59
N LYS A 356 -19.16 30.42 -36.49
CA LYS A 356 -17.72 30.66 -36.30
C LYS A 356 -17.35 32.11 -35.99
N ARG A 357 -17.98 33.10 -36.62
CA ARG A 357 -17.64 34.52 -36.42
C ARG A 357 -18.02 35.00 -35.01
N LEU A 358 -19.27 34.73 -34.62
CA LEU A 358 -19.78 35.06 -33.30
C LEU A 358 -19.06 34.26 -32.20
N GLY A 359 -18.85 32.97 -32.43
CA GLY A 359 -18.13 32.11 -31.51
C GLY A 359 -16.70 32.58 -31.23
N LYS A 360 -15.94 33.02 -32.24
CA LYS A 360 -14.58 33.57 -32.03
C LYS A 360 -14.60 34.81 -31.14
N ALA A 361 -15.57 35.71 -31.32
CA ALA A 361 -15.71 36.90 -30.48
C ALA A 361 -16.02 36.52 -29.01
N PHE A 362 -16.92 35.57 -28.80
CA PHE A 362 -17.25 35.09 -27.45
C PHE A 362 -16.18 34.20 -26.83
N LEU A 363 -15.34 33.55 -27.64
CA LEU A 363 -14.16 32.82 -27.15
C LEU A 363 -13.08 33.78 -26.65
N LEU A 364 -12.88 34.91 -27.34
CA LEU A 364 -12.04 35.99 -26.83
C LEU A 364 -12.60 36.55 -25.52
N LEU A 365 -13.91 36.77 -25.43
CA LEU A 365 -14.57 37.19 -24.19
C LEU A 365 -14.37 36.15 -23.07
N ALA A 366 -14.52 34.86 -23.36
CA ALA A 366 -14.30 33.79 -22.39
C ALA A 366 -12.86 33.76 -21.88
N PHE A 367 -11.89 33.99 -22.76
CA PHE A 367 -10.49 34.14 -22.36
C PHE A 367 -10.26 35.36 -21.46
N LEU A 368 -10.86 36.51 -21.77
CA LEU A 368 -10.76 37.71 -20.94
C LEU A 368 -11.39 37.50 -19.56
N ILE A 369 -12.56 36.85 -19.49
CA ILE A 369 -13.19 36.47 -18.22
C ILE A 369 -12.25 35.54 -17.44
N ALA A 370 -11.78 34.46 -18.05
CA ALA A 370 -10.83 33.53 -17.45
C ALA A 370 -9.59 34.23 -16.87
N PHE A 371 -8.91 35.05 -17.69
CA PHE A 371 -7.72 35.79 -17.28
C PHE A 371 -8.02 36.77 -16.16
N SER A 372 -9.14 37.50 -16.25
CA SER A 372 -9.55 38.47 -15.22
C SER A 372 -9.75 37.83 -13.86
N ARG A 373 -10.21 36.57 -13.78
CA ARG A 373 -10.35 35.83 -12.50
C ARG A 373 -9.01 35.56 -11.81
N VAL A 374 -7.94 35.41 -12.58
CA VAL A 374 -6.57 35.30 -12.03
C VAL A 374 -6.08 36.69 -11.59
N TRP A 375 -6.30 37.71 -12.44
CA TRP A 375 -5.90 39.10 -12.18
C TRP A 375 -6.50 39.65 -10.88
N VAL A 376 -7.80 39.49 -10.66
CA VAL A 376 -8.48 40.03 -9.47
C VAL A 376 -8.15 39.27 -8.17
N GLY A 377 -7.36 38.19 -8.25
CA GLY A 377 -6.81 37.49 -7.09
C GLY A 377 -7.66 36.34 -6.55
N VAL A 378 -8.66 35.84 -7.29
CA VAL A 378 -9.63 34.84 -6.77
C VAL A 378 -9.36 33.40 -7.24
N HIS A 379 -8.53 33.19 -8.26
CA HIS A 379 -8.17 31.87 -8.79
C HIS A 379 -6.70 31.81 -9.23
N TYR A 380 -6.12 30.60 -9.21
CA TYR A 380 -4.84 30.32 -9.86
C TYR A 380 -5.01 30.07 -11.37
N PRO A 381 -3.95 30.26 -12.20
CA PRO A 381 -3.99 29.96 -13.63
C PRO A 381 -4.53 28.56 -13.97
N LEU A 382 -4.13 27.53 -13.22
CA LEU A 382 -4.55 26.16 -13.45
C LEU A 382 -6.04 25.94 -13.14
N ASP A 383 -6.61 26.66 -12.16
CA ASP A 383 -8.05 26.59 -11.85
C ASP A 383 -8.89 27.02 -13.04
N VAL A 384 -8.43 28.07 -13.71
CA VAL A 384 -9.06 28.68 -14.88
C VAL A 384 -8.83 27.84 -16.12
N LEU A 385 -7.62 27.30 -16.31
CA LEU A 385 -7.27 26.43 -17.43
C LEU A 385 -8.09 25.14 -17.40
N ILE A 386 -8.16 24.46 -16.25
CA ILE A 386 -8.97 23.24 -16.12
C ILE A 386 -10.45 23.57 -16.30
N GLY A 387 -10.94 24.69 -15.75
CA GLY A 387 -12.30 25.14 -16.03
C GLY A 387 -12.58 25.29 -17.52
N ALA A 388 -11.68 25.95 -18.26
CA ALA A 388 -11.79 26.12 -19.71
C ALA A 388 -11.82 24.77 -20.46
N VAL A 389 -10.96 23.82 -20.07
CA VAL A 389 -10.93 22.46 -20.64
C VAL A 389 -12.25 21.72 -20.39
N LEU A 390 -12.78 21.77 -19.16
CA LEU A 390 -14.06 21.14 -18.83
C LEU A 390 -15.21 21.75 -19.63
N GLY A 391 -15.24 23.07 -19.78
CA GLY A 391 -16.22 23.76 -20.61
C GLY A 391 -16.13 23.33 -22.08
N PHE A 392 -14.92 23.26 -22.64
CA PHE A 392 -14.68 22.76 -24.00
C PHE A 392 -15.19 21.33 -24.19
N LEU A 393 -14.82 20.41 -23.28
CA LEU A 393 -15.18 18.99 -23.38
C LEU A 393 -16.70 18.80 -23.36
N TRP A 394 -17.40 19.42 -22.42
CA TRP A 394 -18.86 19.29 -22.33
C TRP A 394 -19.56 19.93 -23.53
N ALA A 395 -19.11 21.09 -24.01
CA ALA A 395 -19.65 21.68 -25.23
C ALA A 395 -19.52 20.76 -26.44
N PHE A 396 -18.36 20.10 -26.59
CA PHE A 396 -18.11 19.17 -27.69
C PHE A 396 -18.91 17.87 -27.57
N ILE A 397 -18.94 17.26 -26.38
CA ILE A 397 -19.69 16.02 -26.10
C ILE A 397 -21.18 16.22 -26.38
N ILE A 398 -21.78 17.29 -25.84
CA ILE A 398 -23.20 17.58 -26.05
C ILE A 398 -23.50 17.82 -27.52
N HIS A 399 -22.65 18.58 -28.23
CA HIS A 399 -22.82 18.80 -29.66
C HIS A 399 -22.73 17.50 -30.47
N TYR A 400 -21.79 16.62 -30.13
CA TYR A 400 -21.61 15.33 -30.80
C TYR A 400 -22.82 14.40 -30.60
N ILE A 401 -23.33 14.28 -29.37
CA ILE A 401 -24.51 13.47 -29.04
C ILE A 401 -25.73 13.97 -29.82
N VAL A 402 -25.95 15.28 -29.86
CA VAL A 402 -27.10 15.83 -30.58
C VAL A 402 -26.95 15.60 -32.09
N LYS A 403 -25.76 15.84 -32.66
CA LYS A 403 -25.51 15.68 -34.10
C LYS A 403 -25.66 14.23 -34.58
N THR A 404 -25.25 13.25 -33.78
CA THR A 404 -25.38 11.82 -34.12
C THR A 404 -26.83 11.36 -34.11
N ASN A 405 -27.62 11.76 -33.11
CA ASN A 405 -29.05 11.43 -33.03
C ASN A 405 -29.88 12.03 -34.19
N PHE A 406 -29.51 13.21 -34.71
CA PHE A 406 -30.16 13.78 -35.90
C PHE A 406 -29.76 13.10 -37.21
N LYS A 407 -28.62 12.41 -37.28
CA LYS A 407 -28.17 11.67 -38.46
C LYS A 407 -28.83 10.30 -38.58
N ASN A 408 -29.16 9.66 -37.47
CA ASN A 408 -29.79 8.34 -37.44
C ASN A 408 -31.32 8.38 -37.64
N ASN A 409 -31.92 9.58 -37.58
CA ASN A 409 -33.36 9.81 -37.78
C ASN A 409 -33.69 10.43 -39.16
N LYS A 410 -32.76 10.37 -40.11
CA LYS A 410 -32.96 10.64 -41.54
C LYS A 410 -32.62 9.39 -42.32
#